data_AF-A0A0S8K0Z8-F1
#
_entry.id   AF-A0A0S8K0Z8-F1
#
_cell.length_a   1.000
_cell.length_b   1.000
_cell.length_c   1.000
_cell.angle_alpha   90.00
_cell.angle_beta   90.00
_cell.angle_gamma   90.00
#
_symmetry.space_group_name_H-M   'P 1'
#
loop_
_entity.id
_entity.type
_entity.pdbx_description
1 polymer ?
#
loop_
_entity_poly.entity_id
_entity_poly.type
_entity_poly.pdbx_seq_one_letter_code
_entity_poly.pdbx_strand_id
1 'polypeptide(L)'
;MKTKTIFVILILLIITLCLGAWLFNAQKGSLEIMDALHYAIVLILVAFALIIGIQRLRSQKREEPAEDEYSKKLMQKASSLAYYLSLYLWLAFIFFHEDLQLETESLISTGILGMAILFAVCWFYYKMRGIRS
;
A
#
# COMPACT_ATOMS: atom_id res chain seq x y z
N MET A 1 -9.44 -22.37 1.83
CA MET A 1 -9.51 -21.09 2.59
C MET A 1 -8.28 -20.80 3.47
N LYS A 2 -7.63 -21.80 4.09
CA LYS A 2 -6.41 -21.60 4.91
C LYS A 2 -5.23 -20.99 4.14
N THR A 3 -4.97 -21.44 2.91
CA THR A 3 -3.82 -21.03 2.08
C THR A 3 -3.80 -19.54 1.74
N LYS A 4 -4.95 -18.94 1.40
CA LYS A 4 -5.05 -17.50 1.08
C LYS A 4 -4.73 -16.61 2.28
N THR A 5 -5.04 -17.07 3.49
CA THR A 5 -4.80 -16.33 4.74
C THR A 5 -3.34 -16.44 5.15
N ILE A 6 -2.78 -17.64 5.04
CA ILE A 6 -1.34 -17.88 5.24
C ILE A 6 -0.54 -17.00 4.28
N PHE A 7 -0.97 -16.87 3.03
CA PHE A 7 -0.30 -16.01 2.05
C PHE A 7 -0.30 -14.53 2.45
N VAL A 8 -1.43 -14.00 2.94
CA VAL A 8 -1.51 -12.61 3.43
C VAL A 8 -0.64 -12.39 4.67
N ILE A 9 -0.66 -13.34 5.62
CA ILE A 9 0.18 -13.27 6.81
C ILE A 9 1.67 -13.31 6.43
N LEU A 10 2.04 -14.16 5.47
CA LEU A 10 3.41 -14.29 4.99
C LEU A 10 3.90 -13.01 4.30
N ILE A 11 3.07 -12.38 3.46
CA ILE A 11 3.36 -11.07 2.87
C ILE A 11 3.57 -10.02 3.97
N LEU A 12 2.68 -9.99 4.96
CA LEU A 12 2.75 -9.00 6.02
C LEU A 12 4.02 -9.20 6.89
N LEU A 13 4.38 -10.46 7.17
CA LEU A 13 5.64 -10.82 7.83
C LEU A 13 6.85 -10.34 7.04
N ILE A 14 6.89 -10.60 5.72
CA ILE A 14 7.98 -10.15 4.84
C ILE A 14 8.11 -8.63 4.88
N ILE A 15 7.00 -7.89 4.75
CA ILE A 15 7.01 -6.43 4.81
C ILE A 15 7.57 -5.94 6.15
N THR A 16 7.17 -6.57 7.26
CA THR A 16 7.63 -6.19 8.60
C THR A 16 9.13 -6.49 8.79
N LEU A 17 9.61 -7.62 8.28
CA LEU A 17 11.02 -8.00 8.32
C LEU A 17 11.89 -7.07 7.47
N CYS A 18 11.44 -6.73 6.26
CA CYS A 18 12.13 -5.76 5.40
C CYS A 18 12.23 -4.39 6.07
N LEU A 19 11.14 -3.90 6.68
CA LEU A 19 11.15 -2.64 7.43
C LEU A 19 12.08 -2.68 8.64
N GLY A 20 12.06 -3.77 9.41
CA GLY A 20 12.97 -3.95 10.53
C GLY A 20 14.43 -3.90 10.08
N ALA A 21 14.80 -4.70 9.07
CA ALA A 21 16.15 -4.73 8.51
C ALA A 21 16.60 -3.37 7.97
N TRP A 22 15.68 -2.60 7.38
CA TRP A 22 15.98 -1.28 6.85
C TRP A 22 16.17 -0.24 7.95
N LEU A 23 15.34 -0.25 9.01
CA LEU A 23 15.52 0.62 10.20
C LEU A 23 16.84 0.34 10.94
N PHE A 24 17.23 -0.92 11.06
CA PHE A 24 18.51 -1.29 11.68
C PHE A 24 19.72 -0.77 10.88
N ASN A 25 19.61 -0.64 9.56
CA ASN A 25 20.65 -0.04 8.72
C ASN A 25 20.61 1.49 8.76
N ALA A 26 19.41 2.09 8.82
CA ALA A 26 19.22 3.54 8.86
C ALA A 26 19.88 4.21 10.07
N GLN A 27 19.92 3.52 11.23
CA GLN A 27 20.60 4.02 12.44
C GLN A 27 22.11 4.25 12.27
N LYS A 28 22.73 3.77 11.18
CA LYS A 28 24.16 3.95 10.90
C LYS A 28 24.48 5.20 10.07
N GLY A 29 23.48 5.91 9.53
CA GLY A 29 23.65 7.08 8.68
C GLY A 29 22.88 8.31 9.18
N SER A 30 23.17 9.48 8.60
CA SER A 30 22.36 10.70 8.79
C SER A 30 21.04 10.57 8.02
N LEU A 31 19.91 10.76 8.69
CA LEU A 31 18.59 10.72 8.05
C LEU A 31 18.36 12.00 7.25
N GLU A 32 18.27 11.89 5.93
CA GLU A 32 17.81 12.98 5.08
C GLU A 32 16.29 13.17 5.18
N ILE A 33 15.80 14.37 4.86
CA ILE A 33 14.38 14.73 4.96
C ILE A 33 13.53 13.87 4.01
N MET A 34 14.05 13.56 2.82
CA MET A 34 13.34 12.70 1.87
C MET A 34 13.21 11.27 2.38
N ASP A 35 14.25 10.73 3.00
CA ASP A 35 14.19 9.40 3.61
C ASP A 35 13.15 9.37 4.73
N ALA A 36 13.15 10.38 5.62
CA ALA A 36 12.16 10.54 6.68
C ALA A 36 10.71 10.52 6.15
N LEU A 37 10.47 11.17 5.01
CA LEU A 37 9.16 11.19 4.37
C LEU A 37 8.78 9.82 3.79
N HIS A 38 9.72 9.11 3.15
CA HIS A 38 9.53 7.73 2.71
C HIS A 38 9.20 6.80 3.89
N TYR A 39 9.92 6.91 5.01
CA TYR A 39 9.63 6.16 6.24
C TYR A 39 8.20 6.38 6.74
N ALA A 40 7.76 7.64 6.80
CA ALA A 40 6.43 7.99 7.28
C ALA A 40 5.34 7.37 6.41
N ILE A 41 5.49 7.44 5.08
CA ILE A 41 4.52 6.87 4.13
C ILE A 41 4.46 5.35 4.27
N VAL A 42 5.62 4.67 4.31
CA VAL A 42 5.65 3.21 4.44
C VAL A 42 5.00 2.76 5.74
N LEU A 43 5.24 3.46 6.85
CA LEU A 43 4.59 3.16 8.13
C LEU A 43 3.07 3.27 8.05
N ILE A 44 2.53 4.29 7.38
CA ILE A 44 1.09 4.44 7.13
C ILE A 44 0.56 3.28 6.30
N LEU A 45 1.28 2.85 5.26
CA LEU A 45 0.88 1.72 4.42
C LEU A 45 0.88 0.38 5.17
N VAL A 46 1.83 0.17 6.09
CA VAL A 46 1.83 -1.01 6.94
C VAL A 46 0.68 -0.99 7.93
N ALA A 47 0.40 0.15 8.55
CA ALA A 47 -0.78 0.30 9.40
C ALA A 47 -2.07 -0.01 8.62
N PHE A 48 -2.17 0.47 7.38
CA PHE A 48 -3.27 0.17 6.49
C PHE A 48 -3.39 -1.33 6.17
N ALA A 49 -2.28 -2.00 5.83
CA ALA A 49 -2.25 -3.44 5.58
C ALA A 49 -2.65 -4.26 6.81
N LEU A 50 -2.21 -3.84 8.01
CA LEU A 50 -2.60 -4.44 9.29
C LEU A 50 -4.10 -4.31 9.55
N ILE A 51 -4.70 -3.14 9.29
CA ILE A 51 -6.14 -2.92 9.45
C ILE A 51 -6.94 -3.91 8.58
N ILE A 52 -6.55 -4.07 7.32
CA ILE A 52 -7.19 -5.04 6.40
C ILE A 52 -6.96 -6.48 6.88
N GLY A 53 -5.74 -6.81 7.29
CA GLY A 53 -5.38 -8.14 7.79
C GLY A 53 -6.19 -8.54 9.03
N ILE A 54 -6.30 -7.64 10.01
CA ILE A 54 -7.07 -7.88 11.24
C ILE A 54 -8.56 -8.04 10.95
N GLN A 55 -9.14 -7.22 10.06
CA GLN A 55 -10.54 -7.38 9.63
C GLN A 55 -10.78 -8.77 9.04
N ARG A 56 -9.86 -9.24 8.20
CA ARG A 56 -9.92 -10.57 7.59
C ARG A 56 -9.85 -11.70 8.62
N LEU A 57 -8.95 -11.59 9.60
CA LEU A 57 -8.81 -12.58 10.68
C LEU A 57 -10.04 -12.62 11.60
N ARG A 58 -10.63 -11.46 11.92
CA ARG A 58 -11.85 -11.38 12.73
C ARG A 58 -13.05 -12.02 12.03
N SER A 59 -13.19 -11.82 10.72
CA SER A 59 -14.27 -12.43 9.93
C SER A 59 -14.15 -13.96 9.87
N GLN A 60 -12.92 -14.48 9.75
CA GLN A 60 -12.69 -15.94 9.83
C GLN A 60 -13.03 -16.55 11.19
N LYS A 61 -12.74 -15.83 12.28
CA LYS A 61 -13.09 -16.28 13.64
C LYS A 61 -14.62 -16.33 13.85
N ARG A 62 -15.39 -15.62 13.03
CA ARG A 62 -16.87 -15.58 13.07
C ARG A 62 -17.55 -16.58 12.15
N GLU A 63 -16.79 -17.42 11.43
CA GLU A 63 -17.30 -18.35 10.41
C GLU A 63 -18.10 -17.68 9.27
N GLU A 64 -18.04 -16.35 9.19
CA GLU A 64 -18.55 -15.58 8.06
C GLU A 64 -17.68 -15.86 6.83
N PRO A 65 -18.23 -15.81 5.61
CA PRO A 65 -17.43 -15.90 4.41
C PRO A 65 -16.33 -14.83 4.46
N ALA A 66 -15.07 -15.26 4.41
CA ALA A 66 -13.89 -14.41 4.66
C ALA A 66 -13.78 -13.17 3.74
N GLU A 67 -14.59 -13.12 2.68
CA GLU A 67 -14.80 -11.95 1.84
C GLU A 67 -16.29 -11.85 1.50
N ASP A 68 -16.98 -10.91 2.18
CA ASP A 68 -18.31 -10.44 1.79
C ASP A 68 -18.28 -9.90 0.34
N GLU A 69 -19.39 -10.04 -0.38
CA GLU A 69 -19.53 -9.55 -1.76
C GLU A 69 -19.21 -8.06 -1.86
N TYR A 70 -19.60 -7.29 -0.84
CA TYR A 70 -19.26 -5.88 -0.73
C TYR A 70 -17.75 -5.65 -0.70
N SER A 71 -17.03 -6.41 0.14
CA SER A 71 -15.58 -6.29 0.28
C SER A 71 -14.85 -6.66 -1.01
N LYS A 72 -15.35 -7.66 -1.76
CA LYS A 72 -14.80 -8.02 -3.08
C LYS A 72 -15.00 -6.91 -4.10
N LYS A 73 -16.22 -6.38 -4.21
CA LYS A 73 -16.54 -5.26 -5.10
C LYS A 73 -15.72 -4.00 -4.74
N LEU A 74 -15.51 -3.76 -3.45
CA LEU A 74 -14.67 -2.67 -2.94
C LEU A 74 -13.22 -2.82 -3.39
N MET A 75 -12.62 -3.98 -3.14
CA MET A 75 -11.26 -4.28 -3.58
C MET A 75 -11.13 -4.10 -5.09
N GLN A 76 -12.09 -4.61 -5.87
CA GLN A 76 -12.04 -4.55 -7.34
C GLN A 76 -12.19 -3.14 -7.91
N LYS A 77 -13.13 -2.32 -7.39
CA LYS A 77 -13.29 -0.93 -7.86
C LYS A 77 -12.14 -0.04 -7.41
N ALA A 78 -11.66 -0.23 -6.17
CA ALA A 78 -10.53 0.53 -5.66
C ALA A 78 -9.24 0.20 -6.43
N SER A 79 -8.98 -1.09 -6.70
CA SER A 79 -7.78 -1.51 -7.43
C SER A 79 -7.80 -1.06 -8.89
N SER A 80 -8.95 -1.14 -9.57
CA SER A 80 -9.04 -0.70 -10.96
C SER A 80 -8.84 0.81 -11.09
N LEU A 81 -9.49 1.62 -10.25
CA LEU A 81 -9.35 3.08 -10.29
C LEU A 81 -7.92 3.49 -9.93
N ALA A 82 -7.36 2.91 -8.86
CA ALA A 82 -5.98 3.19 -8.45
C ALA A 82 -4.97 2.81 -9.55
N TYR A 83 -5.19 1.71 -10.26
CA TYR A 83 -4.35 1.32 -11.39
C TYR A 83 -4.40 2.36 -12.51
N TYR A 84 -5.58 2.81 -12.93
CA TYR A 84 -5.68 3.87 -13.94
C TYR A 84 -5.02 5.17 -13.49
N LEU A 85 -5.25 5.61 -12.25
CA LEU A 85 -4.57 6.79 -11.71
C LEU A 85 -3.05 6.62 -11.66
N SER A 86 -2.56 5.41 -11.36
CA SER A 86 -1.13 5.14 -11.32
C SER A 86 -0.46 5.29 -12.68
N LEU A 87 -1.15 4.98 -13.78
CA LEU A 87 -0.61 5.20 -15.13
C LEU A 87 -0.38 6.69 -15.39
N TYR A 88 -1.31 7.55 -14.97
CA TYR A 88 -1.14 9.00 -15.10
C TYR A 88 -0.07 9.55 -14.15
N LEU A 89 0.08 8.97 -12.96
CA LEU A 89 1.17 9.30 -12.04
C LEU A 89 2.53 8.98 -12.66
N TRP A 90 2.68 7.81 -13.28
CA TRP A 90 3.90 7.44 -14.02
C TRP A 90 4.16 8.35 -15.22
N LEU A 91 3.11 8.70 -15.96
CA LEU A 91 3.23 9.66 -17.06
C LEU A 91 3.72 11.03 -16.56
N ALA A 92 3.20 11.50 -15.43
CA ALA A 92 3.68 12.73 -14.80
C ALA A 92 5.15 12.62 -14.38
N PHE A 93 5.57 11.50 -13.79
CA PHE A 93 6.98 11.29 -13.46
C PHE A 93 7.89 11.32 -14.67
N ILE A 94 7.55 10.64 -15.76
CA ILE A 94 8.34 10.70 -17.00
C ILE A 94 8.43 12.14 -17.53
N PHE A 95 7.33 12.90 -17.46
CA PHE A 95 7.33 14.27 -17.94
C PHE A 95 8.18 15.21 -17.07
N PHE A 96 8.13 15.07 -15.75
CA PHE A 96 8.82 15.97 -14.80
C PHE A 96 10.17 15.45 -14.29
N HIS A 97 10.63 14.26 -14.72
CA HIS A 97 11.86 13.67 -14.15
C HIS A 97 13.11 14.54 -14.39
N GLU A 98 13.19 15.23 -15.54
CA GLU A 98 14.35 16.09 -15.87
C GLU A 98 14.38 17.34 -14.99
N ASP A 99 13.23 17.93 -14.71
CA ASP A 99 13.10 19.15 -13.90
C ASP A 99 13.38 18.90 -12.41
N LEU A 100 13.09 17.69 -11.91
CA LEU A 100 13.20 17.34 -10.50
C LEU A 100 14.58 16.79 -10.11
N GLN A 101 15.50 16.59 -11.07
CA GLN A 101 16.83 16.00 -10.85
C GLN A 101 16.81 14.73 -9.96
N LEU A 102 15.74 13.95 -10.05
CA LEU A 102 15.57 12.76 -9.21
C LEU A 102 16.49 11.65 -9.73
N GLU A 103 17.29 11.09 -8.83
CA GLU A 103 18.01 9.85 -9.12
C GLU A 103 17.02 8.73 -9.47
N THR A 104 17.39 7.86 -10.42
CA THR A 104 16.53 6.78 -10.91
C THR A 104 16.02 5.87 -9.78
N GLU A 105 16.84 5.66 -8.73
CA GLU A 105 16.46 4.88 -7.56
C GLU A 105 15.33 5.57 -6.76
N SER A 106 15.45 6.89 -6.55
CA SER A 106 14.45 7.72 -5.88
C SER A 106 13.15 7.83 -6.69
N LEU A 107 13.25 7.88 -8.03
CA LEU A 107 12.10 7.89 -8.92
C LEU A 107 11.26 6.60 -8.78
N ILE A 108 11.92 5.44 -8.76
CA ILE A 108 11.23 4.15 -8.66
C ILE A 108 10.58 3.99 -7.28
N SER A 109 11.29 4.33 -6.21
CA SER A 109 10.78 4.24 -4.84
C SER A 109 9.57 5.16 -4.63
N THR A 110 9.69 6.42 -5.08
CA THR A 110 8.58 7.40 -5.07
C THR A 110 7.42 6.93 -5.95
N GLY A 111 7.72 6.32 -7.10
CA GLY A 111 6.79 5.62 -8.00
C GLY A 111 5.89 4.63 -7.27
N ILE A 112 6.51 3.64 -6.65
CA ILE A 112 5.81 2.55 -5.96
C ILE A 112 5.01 3.09 -4.76
N LEU A 113 5.58 4.03 -4.00
CA LEU A 113 4.87 4.67 -2.89
C LEU A 113 3.65 5.46 -3.36
N GLY A 114 3.77 6.20 -4.47
CA GLY A 114 2.66 6.91 -5.09
C GLY A 114 1.53 5.96 -5.48
N MET A 115 1.86 4.81 -6.08
CA MET A 115 0.86 3.78 -6.40
C MET A 115 0.14 3.25 -5.16
N ALA A 116 0.89 2.98 -4.08
CA ALA A 116 0.32 2.47 -2.84
C ALA A 116 -0.57 3.51 -2.14
N ILE A 117 -0.19 4.79 -2.16
CA ILE A 117 -1.02 5.89 -1.66
C ILE A 117 -2.30 6.01 -2.49
N LEU A 118 -2.20 6.00 -3.82
CA LEU A 118 -3.37 6.06 -4.70
C LEU A 118 -4.34 4.92 -4.39
N PHE A 119 -3.84 3.70 -4.18
CA PHE A 119 -4.67 2.57 -3.76
C PHE A 119 -5.36 2.81 -2.42
N ALA A 120 -4.63 3.25 -1.40
CA ALA A 120 -5.19 3.52 -0.08
C ALA A 120 -6.28 4.62 -0.13
N VAL A 121 -6.05 5.69 -0.89
CA VAL A 121 -7.01 6.78 -1.09
C VAL A 121 -8.25 6.29 -1.84
N CYS A 122 -8.09 5.55 -2.94
CA CYS A 122 -9.21 4.99 -3.69
C CYS A 122 -10.03 4.04 -2.83
N TRP A 123 -9.36 3.20 -2.04
CA TRP A 123 -10.03 2.30 -1.11
C TRP A 123 -10.84 3.06 -0.07
N PHE A 124 -10.26 4.07 0.56
CA PHE A 124 -10.93 4.87 1.58
C PHE A 124 -12.12 5.63 1.00
N TYR A 125 -11.96 6.21 -0.19
CA TYR A 125 -13.02 6.88 -0.93
C TYR A 125 -14.24 5.97 -1.17
N TYR A 126 -14.02 4.76 -1.70
CA TYR A 126 -15.11 3.82 -1.94
C TYR A 126 -15.70 3.26 -0.64
N LYS A 127 -14.88 3.10 0.41
CA LYS A 127 -15.35 2.66 1.72
C LYS A 127 -16.30 3.69 2.36
N MET A 128 -16.01 4.99 2.22
CA MET A 128 -16.86 6.05 2.78
C MET A 128 -18.13 6.30 1.97
N ARG A 129 -18.03 6.36 0.63
CA ARG A 129 -19.20 6.63 -0.23
C ARG A 129 -20.20 5.47 -0.29
N GLY A 130 -19.75 4.27 0.04
CA GLY A 130 -20.52 3.05 -0.22
C GLY A 130 -20.55 2.75 -1.73
N ILE A 131 -20.60 1.47 -2.05
CA ILE A 131 -20.66 1.01 -3.43
C ILE A 131 -22.14 0.80 -3.75
N ARG A 132 -22.75 1.77 -4.43
CA ARG A 132 -24.04 1.52 -5.08
C ARG A 132 -23.82 0.52 -6.21
N SER A 133 -24.57 -0.59 -6.12
CA SER A 133 -24.52 -1.71 -7.07
C SER A 133 -25.10 -1.32 -8.42
#